data_AF-A0A9W8CYR7-F1
#
_entry.id   AF-A0A9W8CYR7-F1
#
_cell.length_a   1.000
_cell.length_b   1.000
_cell.length_c   1.000
_cell.angle_alpha   90.00
_cell.angle_beta   90.00
_cell.angle_gamma   90.00
#
_symmetry.space_group_name_H-M   'P 1'
#
loop_
_entity.id
_entity.type
_entity.pdbx_description
1 polymer ?
#
loop_
_entity_poly.entity_id
_entity_poly.type
_entity_poly.pdbx_seq_one_letter_code
_entity_poly.pdbx_strand_id
1 'polypeptide(L)'
;MLQKPKAKNARSKRFLVNREPKVVENAKSAIIVRGSSTSQVILDTLKDLYALRKPNAVNFTKKNEIHPFDDETGVEFFSRKNDCSLFAVGMHSKKRPHNLILGRTFNYQLLDMIEMGVEKCATMKDIGAQSCAIGARPLMIFNGESFAQDEKMILLKNLLLDFFRGEEADRLSLKGLEYVITVTTGPPGPNGEPGLVFLRTYTVDLKKSGVRQPRVELALMGPSLDLRIRRIRFPADDMWKQAIRVPKEIKETKVKNISRDGLGDKYGRVHMGKQDISKLQTRKVKALRKRLDSRPAKRPKTE
;
A
#
# COMPACT_ATOMS: atom_id res chain seq x y z
N MET A 1 14.51 -18.05 19.67
CA MET A 1 13.19 -17.53 20.08
C MET A 1 13.41 -16.51 21.19
N LEU A 2 13.12 -15.22 20.96
CA LEU A 2 13.23 -14.18 21.99
C LEU A 2 12.22 -14.47 23.11
N GLN A 3 12.65 -14.42 24.37
CA GLN A 3 11.78 -14.65 25.52
C GLN A 3 10.63 -13.64 25.52
N LYS A 4 9.39 -14.13 25.40
CA LYS A 4 8.19 -13.28 25.52
C LYS A 4 8.06 -12.86 26.98
N PRO A 5 7.99 -11.55 27.31
CA PRO A 5 7.77 -11.11 28.68
C PRO A 5 6.42 -11.62 29.18
N LYS A 6 6.42 -12.31 30.33
CA LYS A 6 5.19 -12.84 30.93
C LYS A 6 4.34 -11.68 31.47
N ALA A 7 3.08 -11.59 31.05
CA ALA A 7 2.17 -10.56 31.53
C ALA A 7 1.89 -10.72 33.03
N LYS A 8 2.00 -9.63 33.79
CA LYS A 8 1.69 -9.62 35.24
C LYS A 8 0.19 -9.51 35.53
N ASN A 9 -0.58 -8.89 34.65
CA ASN A 9 -2.03 -8.70 34.80
C ASN A 9 -2.75 -8.70 33.44
N ALA A 10 -4.09 -8.67 33.46
CA ALA A 10 -4.91 -8.69 32.25
C ALA A 10 -4.68 -7.48 31.33
N ARG A 11 -4.41 -6.29 31.88
CA ARG A 11 -4.10 -5.07 31.11
C ARG A 11 -2.81 -5.24 30.31
N SER A 12 -1.73 -5.70 30.96
CA SER A 12 -0.46 -6.00 30.30
C SER A 12 -0.60 -7.13 29.29
N LYS A 13 -1.44 -8.14 29.55
CA LYS A 13 -1.72 -9.22 28.60
C LYS A 13 -2.37 -8.68 27.33
N ARG A 14 -3.42 -7.84 27.44
CA ARG A 14 -4.07 -7.20 26.29
C ARG A 14 -3.09 -6.36 25.47
N PHE A 15 -2.23 -5.60 26.16
CA PHE A 15 -1.19 -4.81 25.51
C PHE A 15 -0.22 -5.68 24.71
N LEU A 16 0.30 -6.77 25.30
CA LEU A 16 1.23 -7.67 24.61
C LEU A 16 0.56 -8.39 23.44
N VAL A 17 -0.67 -8.89 23.61
CA VAL A 17 -1.45 -9.54 22.55
C VAL A 17 -1.71 -8.58 21.39
N ASN A 18 -1.95 -7.29 21.66
CA ASN A 18 -2.17 -6.32 20.57
C ASN A 18 -0.91 -6.09 19.70
N ARG A 19 0.28 -6.31 20.26
CA ARG A 19 1.57 -6.21 19.56
C ARG A 19 1.98 -7.51 18.85
N GLU A 20 1.30 -8.62 19.12
CA GLU A 20 1.63 -9.88 18.46
C GLU A 20 1.26 -9.82 16.96
N PRO A 21 1.97 -10.56 16.10
CA PRO A 21 1.65 -10.62 14.68
C PRO A 21 0.21 -11.05 14.43
N LYS A 22 -0.45 -10.42 13.47
CA LYS A 22 -1.85 -10.67 13.11
C LYS A 22 -1.97 -11.00 11.62
N VAL A 23 -2.98 -11.80 11.28
CA VAL A 23 -3.30 -12.10 9.87
C VAL A 23 -3.83 -10.85 9.16
N VAL A 24 -4.74 -10.13 9.82
CA VAL A 24 -5.19 -8.80 9.41
C VAL A 24 -4.49 -7.79 10.31
N GLU A 25 -3.62 -6.97 9.71
CA GLU A 25 -2.79 -6.01 10.44
C GLU A 25 -3.60 -4.82 10.96
N ASN A 26 -3.10 -4.21 12.03
CA ASN A 26 -3.60 -2.92 12.50
C ASN A 26 -3.09 -1.79 11.57
N ALA A 27 -3.69 -0.60 11.68
CA ALA A 27 -3.13 0.61 11.09
C ALA A 27 -1.70 0.86 11.62
N LYS A 28 -0.75 1.14 10.70
CA LYS A 28 0.66 1.36 11.06
C LYS A 28 0.83 2.64 11.87
N SER A 29 1.49 2.55 13.03
CA SER A 29 1.80 3.75 13.83
C SER A 29 3.14 4.35 13.43
N ALA A 30 3.21 5.67 13.37
CA ALA A 30 4.43 6.40 13.05
C ALA A 30 5.05 7.07 14.29
N ILE A 31 6.36 6.95 14.47
CA ILE A 31 7.09 7.72 15.48
C ILE A 31 7.79 8.92 14.84
N ILE A 32 7.51 10.11 15.37
CA ILE A 32 8.08 11.38 14.92
C ILE A 32 9.15 11.78 15.91
N VAL A 33 10.41 11.79 15.47
CA VAL A 33 11.59 11.94 16.31
C VAL A 33 12.34 13.22 15.97
N ARG A 34 12.57 14.02 17.01
CA ARG A 34 13.51 15.14 16.98
C ARG A 34 14.94 14.62 17.20
N GLY A 35 15.81 14.82 16.21
CA GLY A 35 17.23 14.54 16.31
C GLY A 35 17.99 15.51 17.24
N SER A 36 19.31 15.36 17.30
CA SER A 36 20.20 16.14 18.18
C SER A 36 20.22 17.63 17.80
N SER A 37 20.45 17.91 16.51
CA SER A 37 20.41 19.25 15.92
C SER A 37 19.22 19.37 14.97
N THR A 38 18.41 20.42 15.13
CA THR A 38 17.20 20.66 14.33
C THR A 38 16.99 22.15 14.10
N SER A 39 16.63 22.53 12.87
CA SER A 39 16.17 23.89 12.51
C SER A 39 14.68 24.07 12.73
N GLN A 40 14.21 25.32 12.83
CA GLN A 40 12.79 25.64 12.97
C GLN A 40 11.92 25.04 11.84
N VAL A 41 12.36 25.18 10.58
CA VAL A 41 11.72 24.56 9.40
C VAL A 41 11.41 23.06 9.59
N ILE A 42 12.33 22.32 10.19
CA ILE A 42 12.17 20.89 10.44
C ILE A 42 11.25 20.62 11.62
N LEU A 43 11.31 21.43 12.68
CA LEU A 43 10.38 21.30 13.80
C LEU A 43 8.93 21.51 13.35
N ASP A 44 8.70 22.50 12.49
CA ASP A 44 7.39 22.78 11.93
C ASP A 44 6.94 21.68 10.97
N THR A 45 7.85 21.19 10.12
CA THR A 45 7.58 20.03 9.24
C THR A 45 7.18 18.80 10.05
N LEU A 46 7.92 18.45 11.11
CA LEU A 46 7.60 17.31 11.98
C LEU A 46 6.26 17.51 12.70
N LYS A 47 5.93 18.74 13.10
CA LYS A 47 4.66 19.06 13.77
C LYS A 47 3.47 18.87 12.82
N ASP A 48 3.58 19.32 11.58
CA ASP A 48 2.52 19.17 10.58
C ASP A 48 2.37 17.71 10.13
N LEU A 49 3.48 16.97 9.95
CA LEU A 49 3.45 15.53 9.70
C LEU A 49 2.78 14.76 10.86
N TYR A 50 3.08 15.14 12.10
CA TYR A 50 2.41 14.58 13.27
C TYR A 50 0.91 14.87 13.24
N ALA A 51 0.49 16.11 12.92
CA ALA A 51 -0.91 16.50 12.85
C ALA A 51 -1.68 15.67 11.82
N LEU A 52 -1.14 15.52 10.61
CA LEU A 52 -1.75 14.69 9.55
C LEU A 52 -1.84 13.22 9.93
N ARG A 53 -0.90 12.72 10.73
CA ARG A 53 -0.82 11.29 11.06
C ARG A 53 -1.63 10.89 12.30
N LYS A 54 -2.17 11.85 13.06
CA LYS A 54 -3.05 11.54 14.20
C LYS A 54 -4.27 10.73 13.73
N PRO A 55 -4.75 9.74 14.50
CA PRO A 55 -4.28 9.38 15.85
C PRO A 55 -3.08 8.41 15.89
N ASN A 56 -2.68 7.82 14.75
CA ASN A 56 -1.68 6.75 14.67
C ASN A 56 -0.24 7.29 14.63
N ALA A 57 0.08 8.22 15.53
CA ALA A 57 1.38 8.86 15.62
C ALA A 57 1.82 9.09 17.07
N VAL A 58 3.12 8.94 17.33
CA VAL A 58 3.78 9.26 18.60
C VAL A 58 4.80 10.36 18.34
N ASN A 59 4.73 11.46 19.09
CA ASN A 59 5.65 12.59 18.92
C ASN A 59 6.68 12.67 20.05
N PHE A 60 7.97 12.65 19.70
CA PHE A 60 9.08 12.84 20.63
C PHE A 60 9.57 14.28 20.57
N THR A 61 9.26 15.04 21.62
CA THR A 61 9.60 16.47 21.73
C THR A 61 11.04 16.72 22.20
N LYS A 62 11.60 15.78 22.97
CA LYS A 62 13.00 15.83 23.44
C LYS A 62 13.96 15.51 22.30
N LYS A 63 15.15 16.11 22.36
CA LYS A 63 16.24 15.81 21.41
C LYS A 63 16.76 14.40 21.66
N ASN A 64 17.02 13.67 20.59
CA ASN A 64 17.59 12.32 20.64
C ASN A 64 18.86 12.31 19.79
N GLU A 65 19.94 11.76 20.33
CA GLU A 65 21.18 11.56 19.60
C GLU A 65 21.05 10.30 18.74
N ILE A 66 20.58 10.49 17.52
CA ILE A 66 20.39 9.41 16.54
C ILE A 66 20.88 9.85 15.17
N HIS A 67 21.50 8.91 14.47
CA HIS A 67 22.03 9.09 13.13
C HIS A 67 21.65 7.88 12.26
N PRO A 68 20.40 7.78 11.77
CA PRO A 68 19.86 6.54 11.20
C PRO A 68 20.64 5.91 10.05
N PHE A 69 21.38 6.72 9.28
CA PHE A 69 22.23 6.23 8.18
C PHE A 69 23.61 5.75 8.62
N ASP A 70 24.03 6.10 9.83
CA ASP A 70 25.31 5.71 10.40
C ASP A 70 25.11 4.54 11.39
N ASP A 71 24.00 4.55 12.15
CA ASP A 71 23.56 3.48 13.04
C ASP A 71 22.02 3.38 13.09
N GLU A 72 21.48 2.20 12.78
CA GLU A 72 20.04 1.89 12.79
C GLU A 72 19.47 1.53 14.16
N THR A 73 20.32 1.15 15.14
CA THR A 73 19.87 0.58 16.41
C THR A 73 18.95 1.50 17.20
N GLY A 74 19.18 2.81 17.14
CA GLY A 74 18.32 3.81 17.80
C GLY A 74 16.89 3.82 17.26
N VAL A 75 16.73 3.68 15.95
CA VAL A 75 15.40 3.62 15.30
C VAL A 75 14.70 2.31 15.62
N GLU A 76 15.42 1.19 15.59
CA GLU A 76 14.89 -0.14 15.95
C GLU A 76 14.44 -0.19 17.42
N PHE A 77 15.22 0.40 18.33
CA PHE A 77 14.87 0.52 19.74
C PHE A 77 13.58 1.34 19.92
N PHE A 78 13.46 2.48 19.25
CA PHE A 78 12.25 3.31 19.31
C PHE A 78 11.03 2.61 18.70
N SER A 79 11.21 1.92 17.58
CA SER A 79 10.18 1.10 16.95
C SER A 79 9.65 0.04 17.91
N ARG A 80 10.54 -0.77 18.50
CA ARG A 80 10.18 -1.83 19.46
C ARG A 80 9.53 -1.30 20.73
N LYS A 81 10.04 -0.19 21.26
CA LYS A 81 9.52 0.41 22.50
C LYS A 81 8.11 0.95 22.30
N ASN A 82 7.86 1.64 21.19
CA ASN A 82 6.59 2.33 20.93
C ASN A 82 5.61 1.53 20.05
N ASP A 83 6.02 0.38 19.52
CA ASP A 83 5.25 -0.40 18.54
C ASP A 83 4.87 0.41 17.29
N CYS A 84 5.87 1.10 16.74
CA CYS A 84 5.73 1.94 15.54
C CYS A 84 6.53 1.32 14.40
N SER A 85 5.84 0.94 13.32
CA SER A 85 6.48 0.39 12.13
C SER A 85 7.01 1.48 11.19
N LEU A 86 6.51 2.71 11.32
CA LEU A 86 6.95 3.86 10.53
C LEU A 86 7.71 4.85 11.40
N PHE A 87 8.65 5.59 10.82
CA PHE A 87 9.34 6.67 11.53
C PHE A 87 9.60 7.88 10.64
N ALA A 88 9.66 9.04 11.28
CA ALA A 88 10.15 10.28 10.71
C ALA A 88 11.20 10.88 11.65
N VAL A 89 12.40 11.18 11.16
CA VAL A 89 13.48 11.80 11.93
C VAL A 89 13.84 13.13 11.31
N GLY A 90 13.75 14.21 12.09
CA GLY A 90 14.18 15.53 11.68
C GLY A 90 15.57 15.86 12.21
N MET A 91 16.46 16.34 11.33
CA MET A 91 17.83 16.73 11.67
C MET A 91 18.27 17.98 10.90
N HIS A 92 19.33 18.64 11.33
CA HIS A 92 19.93 19.77 10.63
C HIS A 92 21.45 19.78 10.81
N SER A 93 22.19 19.94 9.72
CA SER A 93 23.65 20.12 9.71
C SER A 93 24.08 20.99 8.53
N LYS A 94 25.31 21.51 8.55
CA LYS A 94 25.86 22.27 7.41
C LYS A 94 25.89 21.45 6.11
N LYS A 95 26.28 20.17 6.19
CA LYS A 95 26.32 19.26 5.03
C LYS A 95 24.92 18.88 4.54
N ARG A 96 23.96 18.77 5.45
CA ARG A 96 22.57 18.36 5.18
C ARG A 96 21.63 19.32 5.90
N PRO A 97 21.39 20.52 5.36
CA PRO A 97 20.46 21.46 5.93
C PRO A 97 19.04 20.90 5.80
N HIS A 98 18.20 21.23 6.77
CA HIS A 98 16.77 20.89 6.85
C HIS A 98 16.48 19.45 6.42
N ASN A 99 17.02 18.49 7.15
CA ASN A 99 16.99 17.09 6.77
C ASN A 99 15.80 16.37 7.39
N LEU A 100 14.99 15.75 6.56
CA LEU A 100 13.89 14.86 6.95
C LEU A 100 14.22 13.45 6.48
N ILE A 101 14.20 12.48 7.38
CA ILE A 101 14.34 11.06 7.07
C ILE A 101 13.00 10.39 7.32
N LEU A 102 12.45 9.71 6.32
CA LEU A 102 11.28 8.85 6.48
C LEU A 102 11.72 7.40 6.26
N GLY A 103 11.13 6.46 7.00
CA GLY A 103 11.44 5.06 6.80
C GLY A 103 10.49 4.11 7.50
N ARG A 104 10.76 2.82 7.28
CA ARG A 104 9.94 1.73 7.79
C ARG A 104 10.79 0.69 8.47
N THR A 105 10.14 -0.03 9.38
CA THR A 105 10.70 -1.18 10.05
C THR A 105 9.80 -2.38 9.80
N PHE A 106 10.42 -3.55 9.66
CA PHE A 106 9.75 -4.84 9.58
C PHE A 106 10.26 -5.70 10.72
N ASN A 107 9.35 -6.25 11.53
CA ASN A 107 9.72 -6.99 12.74
C ASN A 107 10.69 -6.20 13.66
N TYR A 108 10.44 -4.90 13.80
CA TYR A 108 11.28 -3.94 14.55
C TYR A 108 12.72 -3.77 14.05
N GLN A 109 13.06 -4.30 12.88
CA GLN A 109 14.34 -4.09 12.21
C GLN A 109 14.17 -3.10 11.06
N LEU A 110 15.21 -2.34 10.72
CA LEU A 110 15.15 -1.39 9.62
C LEU A 110 14.86 -2.10 8.28
N LEU A 111 13.78 -1.71 7.61
CA LEU A 111 13.44 -2.22 6.29
C LEU A 111 14.03 -1.31 5.21
N ASP A 112 13.59 -0.05 5.18
CA ASP A 112 14.04 0.95 4.22
C ASP A 112 13.90 2.37 4.79
N MET A 113 14.65 3.30 4.20
CA MET A 113 14.55 4.71 4.55
C MET A 113 15.05 5.63 3.43
N ILE A 114 14.47 6.82 3.38
CA ILE A 114 14.78 7.87 2.42
C ILE A 114 15.09 9.15 3.20
N GLU A 115 16.22 9.76 2.87
CA GLU A 115 16.63 11.08 3.33
C GLU A 115 16.23 12.13 2.29
N MET A 116 15.62 13.21 2.76
CA MET A 116 15.17 14.33 1.93
C MET A 116 15.56 15.65 2.59
N GLY A 117 16.03 16.61 1.78
CA GLY A 117 16.19 17.99 2.20
C GLY A 117 14.91 18.78 1.97
N VAL A 118 14.42 19.46 3.00
CA VAL A 118 13.30 20.41 2.88
C VAL A 118 13.86 21.76 2.44
N GLU A 119 13.65 22.15 1.20
CA GLU A 119 14.11 23.44 0.66
C GLU A 119 13.15 24.57 0.99
N LYS A 120 11.85 24.30 0.85
CA LYS A 120 10.78 25.24 1.16
C LYS A 120 9.71 24.54 1.98
N CYS A 121 9.22 25.23 3.00
CA CYS A 121 8.14 24.77 3.86
C CYS A 121 7.17 25.93 4.07
N ALA A 122 5.90 25.72 3.70
CA ALA A 122 4.79 26.54 4.19
C ALA A 122 3.91 25.66 5.06
N THR A 123 3.78 26.02 6.33
CA THR A 123 3.10 25.19 7.33
C THR A 123 1.58 25.37 7.24
N MET A 124 0.84 24.44 7.84
CA MET A 124 -0.62 24.60 8.00
C MET A 124 -0.97 25.92 8.70
N LYS A 125 -0.14 26.34 9.67
CA LYS A 125 -0.34 27.58 10.41
C LYS A 125 -0.12 28.82 9.52
N ASP A 126 0.89 28.80 8.66
CA ASP A 126 1.21 29.95 7.80
C ASP A 126 0.15 30.15 6.72
N ILE A 127 -0.43 29.06 6.23
CA ILE A 127 -1.47 29.11 5.19
C ILE A 127 -2.82 29.55 5.78
N GLY A 128 -3.15 29.12 7.01
CA GLY A 128 -4.33 29.59 7.73
C GLY A 128 -5.68 29.12 7.14
N ALA A 129 -5.66 28.13 6.25
CA ALA A 129 -6.87 27.53 5.68
C ALA A 129 -7.55 26.56 6.66
N GLN A 130 -8.78 26.15 6.32
CA GLN A 130 -9.54 25.16 7.08
C GLN A 130 -8.77 23.85 7.18
N SER A 131 -8.63 23.31 8.40
CA SER A 131 -7.97 22.02 8.63
C SER A 131 -8.93 20.84 8.41
N CYS A 132 -8.39 19.66 8.07
CA CYS A 132 -9.14 18.41 8.05
C CYS A 132 -9.41 17.86 9.47
N ALA A 133 -10.39 16.97 9.58
CA ALA A 133 -10.67 16.22 10.78
C ALA A 133 -9.51 15.27 11.13
N ILE A 134 -9.32 15.04 12.43
CA ILE A 134 -8.30 14.13 12.93
C ILE A 134 -8.64 12.70 12.50
N GLY A 135 -7.68 12.00 11.90
CA GLY A 135 -7.88 10.63 11.40
C GLY A 135 -8.60 10.55 10.05
N ALA A 136 -8.90 11.69 9.40
CA ALA A 136 -9.43 11.69 8.05
C ALA A 136 -8.43 11.03 7.08
N ARG A 137 -8.95 10.19 6.18
CA ARG A 137 -8.14 9.46 5.22
C ARG A 137 -7.84 10.36 4.01
N PRO A 138 -6.56 10.60 3.67
CA PRO A 138 -6.23 11.42 2.51
C PRO A 138 -6.55 10.69 1.21
N LEU A 139 -7.02 11.45 0.23
CA LEU A 139 -6.80 11.07 -1.16
C LEU A 139 -5.33 11.34 -1.52
N MET A 140 -4.72 10.49 -2.36
CA MET A 140 -3.32 10.66 -2.75
C MET A 140 -3.19 10.65 -4.27
N ILE A 141 -2.52 11.66 -4.81
CA ILE A 141 -2.25 11.81 -6.25
C ILE A 141 -0.75 11.90 -6.45
N PHE A 142 -0.22 11.06 -7.34
CA PHE A 142 1.19 11.08 -7.73
C PHE A 142 1.29 11.52 -9.19
N ASN A 143 1.91 12.66 -9.43
CA ASN A 143 2.08 13.25 -10.75
C ASN A 143 3.55 13.15 -11.18
N GLY A 144 3.79 12.50 -12.32
CA GLY A 144 5.13 12.33 -12.89
C GLY A 144 5.43 10.89 -13.28
N GLU A 145 6.01 10.72 -14.46
CA GLU A 145 6.38 9.41 -15.01
C GLU A 145 7.46 8.70 -14.19
N SER A 146 8.31 9.46 -13.49
CA SER A 146 9.38 8.93 -12.65
C SER A 146 8.85 8.00 -11.55
N PHE A 147 7.61 8.20 -11.07
CA PHE A 147 6.98 7.30 -10.09
C PHE A 147 6.66 5.88 -10.60
N ALA A 148 6.84 5.62 -11.90
CA ALA A 148 6.69 4.32 -12.53
C ALA A 148 8.00 3.78 -13.13
N GLN A 149 9.00 4.63 -13.34
CA GLN A 149 10.25 4.27 -14.04
C GLN A 149 11.48 4.28 -13.12
N ASP A 150 11.61 5.26 -12.23
CA ASP A 150 12.77 5.40 -11.35
C ASP A 150 12.53 4.65 -10.03
N GLU A 151 13.39 3.68 -9.73
CA GLU A 151 13.34 2.87 -8.51
C GLU A 151 13.28 3.71 -7.23
N LYS A 152 14.00 4.84 -7.20
CA LYS A 152 14.03 5.76 -6.04
C LYS A 152 12.66 6.39 -5.82
N MET A 153 12.01 6.81 -6.90
CA MET A 153 10.69 7.43 -6.87
C MET A 153 9.59 6.40 -6.61
N ILE A 154 9.73 5.18 -7.14
CA ILE A 154 8.84 4.05 -6.84
C ILE A 154 8.88 3.75 -5.33
N LEU A 155 10.08 3.69 -4.74
CA LEU A 155 10.25 3.50 -3.30
C LEU A 155 9.61 4.65 -2.51
N LEU A 156 9.85 5.90 -2.91
CA LEU A 156 9.25 7.08 -2.26
C LEU A 156 7.72 7.04 -2.32
N LYS A 157 7.14 6.73 -3.48
CA LYS A 157 5.70 6.57 -3.65
C LYS A 157 5.15 5.49 -2.73
N ASN A 158 5.82 4.33 -2.67
CA ASN A 158 5.42 3.23 -1.80
C ASN A 158 5.47 3.63 -0.31
N LEU A 159 6.55 4.32 0.10
CA LEU A 159 6.75 4.81 1.45
C LEU A 159 5.68 5.83 1.85
N LEU A 160 5.39 6.82 1.01
CA LEU A 160 4.39 7.86 1.29
C LEU A 160 2.98 7.29 1.33
N LEU A 161 2.63 6.36 0.43
CA LEU A 161 1.36 5.64 0.50
C LEU A 161 1.19 4.92 1.84
N ASP A 162 2.22 4.19 2.28
CA ASP A 162 2.19 3.46 3.54
C ASP A 162 2.13 4.41 4.75
N PHE A 163 2.80 5.57 4.65
CA PHE A 163 2.84 6.59 5.70
C PHE A 163 1.49 7.29 5.90
N PHE A 164 0.75 7.59 4.82
CA PHE A 164 -0.47 8.39 4.88
C PHE A 164 -1.78 7.59 4.77
N ARG A 165 -1.78 6.34 4.27
CA ARG A 165 -3.03 5.58 4.00
C ARG A 165 -3.96 5.39 5.20
N GLY A 166 -3.41 5.30 6.40
CA GLY A 166 -4.21 5.10 7.62
C GLY A 166 -4.71 3.67 7.79
N GLU A 167 -5.93 3.52 8.28
CA GLU A 167 -6.62 2.23 8.43
C GLU A 167 -7.26 1.79 7.10
N GLU A 168 -7.21 0.48 6.83
CA GLU A 168 -7.87 -0.10 5.66
C GLU A 168 -9.38 -0.21 5.91
N ALA A 169 -10.18 0.21 4.94
CA ALA A 169 -11.62 0.19 5.02
C ALA A 169 -12.21 -0.18 3.65
N ASP A 170 -13.19 -1.09 3.65
CA ASP A 170 -13.88 -1.55 2.44
C ASP A 170 -14.85 -0.51 1.88
N ARG A 171 -15.34 0.39 2.75
CA ARG A 171 -16.34 1.41 2.42
C ARG A 171 -15.89 2.75 2.99
N LEU A 172 -16.12 3.81 2.21
CA LEU A 172 -15.78 5.19 2.57
C LEU A 172 -17.03 6.06 2.49
N SER A 173 -17.18 6.95 3.47
CA SER A 173 -18.20 8.01 3.43
C SER A 173 -17.73 9.13 2.52
N LEU A 174 -18.59 9.61 1.63
CA LEU A 174 -18.29 10.75 0.75
C LEU A 174 -17.97 12.03 1.55
N LYS A 175 -18.60 12.19 2.73
CA LYS A 175 -18.30 13.31 3.63
C LYS A 175 -16.90 13.23 4.26
N GLY A 176 -16.28 12.05 4.26
CA GLY A 176 -14.93 11.84 4.77
C GLY A 176 -13.82 12.14 3.76
N LEU A 177 -14.16 12.53 2.53
CA LEU A 177 -13.21 12.94 1.49
C LEU A 177 -12.85 14.41 1.67
N GLU A 178 -12.17 14.75 2.76
CA GLU A 178 -11.96 16.13 3.19
C GLU A 178 -10.70 16.78 2.58
N TYR A 179 -9.68 15.99 2.28
CA TYR A 179 -8.40 16.52 1.80
C TYR A 179 -7.65 15.54 0.89
N VAL A 180 -6.76 16.12 0.07
CA VAL A 180 -5.92 15.41 -0.88
C VAL A 180 -4.45 15.81 -0.69
N ILE A 181 -3.57 14.82 -0.69
CA ILE A 181 -2.13 14.99 -0.74
C ILE A 181 -1.69 14.75 -2.18
N THR A 182 -1.11 15.76 -2.82
CA THR A 182 -0.50 15.62 -4.14
C THR A 182 1.00 15.59 -4.00
N VAL A 183 1.62 14.68 -4.75
CA VAL A 183 3.07 14.50 -4.81
C VAL A 183 3.46 14.61 -6.27
N THR A 184 4.15 15.67 -6.63
CA THR A 184 4.52 15.97 -8.02
C THR A 184 6.03 15.99 -8.19
N THR A 185 6.56 15.31 -9.20
CA THR A 185 7.97 15.45 -9.58
C THR A 185 8.17 16.70 -10.42
N GLY A 186 9.10 17.55 -10.02
CA GLY A 186 9.57 18.68 -10.81
C GLY A 186 10.41 18.23 -12.01
N PRO A 187 10.68 19.16 -12.94
CA PRO A 187 11.55 18.88 -14.07
C PRO A 187 12.94 18.45 -13.59
N PRO A 188 13.63 17.57 -14.33
CA PRO A 188 15.01 17.23 -14.04
C PRO A 188 15.89 18.48 -14.09
N GLY A 189 16.92 18.52 -13.25
CA GLY A 189 17.88 19.61 -13.24
C GLY A 189 18.67 19.68 -14.55
N PRO A 190 19.34 20.82 -14.83
CA PRO A 190 20.11 21.04 -16.06
C PRO A 190 21.22 19.99 -16.29
N ASN A 191 21.70 19.35 -15.23
CA ASN A 191 22.75 18.33 -15.27
C ASN A 191 22.21 16.88 -15.16
N GLY A 192 20.91 16.67 -15.42
CA GLY A 192 20.27 15.35 -15.25
C GLY A 192 20.05 14.94 -13.79
N GLU A 193 20.17 15.88 -12.84
CA GLU A 193 19.81 15.63 -11.45
C GLU A 193 18.30 15.37 -11.31
N PRO A 194 17.88 14.48 -10.38
CA PRO A 194 16.47 14.28 -10.11
C PRO A 194 15.82 15.59 -9.66
N GLY A 195 14.68 15.91 -10.27
CA GLY A 195 13.91 17.11 -9.94
C GLY A 195 13.44 17.11 -8.48
N LEU A 196 13.05 18.28 -7.98
CA LEU A 196 12.43 18.41 -6.67
C LEU A 196 11.11 17.63 -6.62
N VAL A 197 10.79 17.08 -5.45
CA VAL A 197 9.49 16.47 -5.18
C VAL A 197 8.64 17.46 -4.41
N PHE A 198 7.53 17.87 -4.99
CA PHE A 198 6.59 18.79 -4.38
C PHE A 198 5.50 18.01 -3.67
N LEU A 199 5.46 18.08 -2.34
CA LEU A 199 4.35 17.59 -1.54
C LEU A 199 3.43 18.76 -1.22
N ARG A 200 2.17 18.66 -1.59
CA ARG A 200 1.14 19.67 -1.34
C ARG A 200 -0.09 19.01 -0.76
N THR A 201 -0.69 19.67 0.22
CA THR A 201 -1.93 19.20 0.85
C THR A 201 -3.01 20.24 0.64
N TYR A 202 -4.16 19.80 0.12
CA TYR A 202 -5.30 20.65 -0.18
C TYR A 202 -6.56 20.13 0.51
N THR A 203 -7.42 21.02 0.98
CA THR A 203 -8.80 20.67 1.31
C THR A 203 -9.64 20.54 0.04
N VAL A 204 -10.70 19.75 0.13
CA VAL A 204 -11.61 19.44 -0.99
C VAL A 204 -12.97 20.09 -0.72
N ASP A 205 -13.36 21.01 -1.61
CA ASP A 205 -14.68 21.64 -1.59
C ASP A 205 -15.52 21.12 -2.78
N LEU A 206 -16.64 20.47 -2.45
CA LEU A 206 -17.56 19.92 -3.44
C LEU A 206 -18.71 20.89 -3.73
N LYS A 207 -18.67 21.56 -4.88
CA LYS A 207 -19.70 22.51 -5.33
C LYS A 207 -20.71 21.86 -6.27
N LYS A 208 -21.92 22.43 -6.32
CA LYS A 208 -22.98 22.02 -7.25
C LYS A 208 -22.53 22.26 -8.70
N SER A 209 -22.66 21.24 -9.55
CA SER A 209 -22.22 21.25 -10.96
C SER A 209 -23.36 21.12 -11.97
N GLY A 210 -24.57 20.74 -11.54
CA GLY A 210 -25.70 20.45 -12.43
C GLY A 210 -25.73 19.02 -13.01
N VAL A 211 -24.67 18.22 -12.79
CA VAL A 211 -24.63 16.79 -13.11
C VAL A 211 -24.47 15.94 -11.83
N ARG A 212 -24.47 14.60 -11.96
CA ARG A 212 -24.34 13.69 -10.81
C ARG A 212 -23.03 13.88 -10.04
N GLN A 213 -21.93 14.18 -10.73
CA GLN A 213 -20.62 14.42 -10.12
C GLN A 213 -20.46 15.88 -9.70
N PRO A 214 -20.06 16.20 -8.46
CA PRO A 214 -19.84 17.57 -8.02
C PRO A 214 -18.63 18.22 -8.72
N ARG A 215 -18.63 19.56 -8.78
CA ARG A 215 -17.45 20.33 -9.20
C ARG A 215 -16.49 20.39 -8.01
N VAL A 216 -15.27 19.90 -8.21
CA VAL A 216 -14.24 19.85 -7.16
C VAL A 216 -13.42 21.14 -7.22
N GLU A 217 -13.34 21.85 -6.09
CA GLU A 217 -12.40 22.94 -5.88
C GLU A 217 -11.42 22.57 -4.77
N LEU A 218 -10.18 23.04 -4.89
CA LEU A 218 -9.10 22.75 -3.95
C LEU A 218 -8.58 24.04 -3.35
N ALA A 219 -8.48 24.09 -2.02
CA ALA A 219 -7.80 25.16 -1.31
C ALA A 219 -6.54 24.61 -0.64
N LEU A 220 -5.42 25.33 -0.71
CA LEU A 220 -4.18 24.89 -0.10
C LEU A 220 -4.35 24.85 1.43
N MET A 221 -4.06 23.71 2.06
CA MET A 221 -4.18 23.49 3.50
C MET A 221 -2.83 23.47 4.21
N GLY A 222 -1.83 22.85 3.57
CA GLY A 222 -0.52 22.60 4.17
C GLY A 222 -0.40 21.21 4.84
N PRO A 223 0.83 20.73 5.10
CA PRO A 223 2.08 21.39 4.78
C PRO A 223 2.35 21.37 3.27
N SER A 224 3.03 22.41 2.80
CA SER A 224 3.54 22.53 1.44
C SER A 224 5.06 22.42 1.51
N LEU A 225 5.61 21.32 1.00
CA LEU A 225 7.03 20.97 1.15
C LEU A 225 7.69 20.77 -0.21
N ASP A 226 8.86 21.38 -0.38
CA ASP A 226 9.74 21.16 -1.54
C ASP A 226 10.89 20.28 -1.08
N LEU A 227 10.92 19.05 -1.59
CA LEU A 227 11.77 17.98 -1.10
C LEU A 227 12.83 17.63 -2.14
N ARG A 228 14.11 17.71 -1.75
CA ARG A 228 15.21 17.18 -2.55
C ARG A 228 15.61 15.81 -2.03
N ILE A 229 15.52 14.77 -2.85
CA ILE A 229 15.95 13.42 -2.48
C ILE A 229 17.48 13.41 -2.28
N ARG A 230 17.93 12.76 -1.22
CA ARG A 230 19.34 12.59 -0.86
C ARG A 230 19.70 11.10 -0.80
N ARG A 231 20.11 10.59 0.36
CA ARG A 231 20.46 9.18 0.55
C ARG A 231 19.21 8.32 0.59
N ILE A 232 19.33 7.10 0.08
CA ILE A 232 18.30 6.06 0.14
C ILE A 232 18.96 4.79 0.63
N ARG A 233 18.29 4.08 1.51
CA ARG A 233 18.61 2.69 1.85
C ARG A 233 17.46 1.82 1.40
N PHE A 234 17.74 0.97 0.41
CA PHE A 234 16.81 -0.02 -0.10
C PHE A 234 16.70 -1.20 0.86
N PRO A 235 15.56 -1.92 0.86
CA PRO A 235 15.43 -3.14 1.63
C PRO A 235 16.30 -4.25 1.05
N ALA A 236 16.84 -5.10 1.92
CA ALA A 236 17.51 -6.32 1.48
C ALA A 236 16.48 -7.28 0.85
N ASP A 237 16.85 -7.97 -0.23
CA ASP A 237 15.94 -8.82 -1.01
C ASP A 237 15.20 -9.86 -0.17
N ASP A 238 15.90 -10.52 0.76
CA ASP A 238 15.31 -11.55 1.61
C ASP A 238 14.33 -10.97 2.62
N MET A 239 14.64 -9.79 3.16
CA MET A 239 13.73 -9.08 4.08
C MET A 239 12.51 -8.56 3.32
N TRP A 240 12.69 -8.04 2.10
CA TRP A 240 11.59 -7.58 1.25
C TRP A 240 10.64 -8.72 0.89
N LYS A 241 11.17 -9.88 0.48
CA LYS A 241 10.38 -11.10 0.19
C LYS A 241 9.56 -11.56 1.40
N GLN A 242 10.12 -11.44 2.60
CA GLN A 242 9.40 -11.76 3.84
C GLN A 242 8.31 -10.73 4.14
N ALA A 243 8.60 -9.44 3.97
CA ALA A 243 7.67 -8.35 4.26
C ALA A 243 6.43 -8.34 3.34
N ILE A 244 6.59 -8.70 2.06
CA ILE A 244 5.47 -8.73 1.09
C ILE A 244 4.71 -10.06 1.05
N ARG A 245 5.01 -10.99 1.97
CA ARG A 245 4.40 -12.31 1.96
C ARG A 245 2.93 -12.25 2.38
N VAL A 246 2.04 -12.68 1.49
CA VAL A 246 0.61 -12.80 1.79
C VAL A 246 0.35 -14.02 2.69
N PRO A 247 -0.37 -13.86 3.83
CA PRO A 247 -0.78 -14.97 4.69
C PRO A 247 -1.60 -16.03 3.94
N LYS A 248 -1.43 -17.31 4.30
CA LYS A 248 -2.13 -18.42 3.62
C LYS A 248 -3.64 -18.38 3.87
N GLU A 249 -4.04 -17.84 5.01
CA GLU A 249 -5.41 -17.68 5.48
C GLU A 249 -6.21 -16.70 4.62
N ILE A 250 -5.55 -15.63 4.14
CA ILE A 250 -6.16 -14.62 3.24
C ILE A 250 -6.02 -15.05 1.79
N LYS A 251 -4.93 -15.75 1.44
CA LYS A 251 -4.65 -16.16 0.07
C LYS A 251 -5.71 -17.14 -0.43
N GLU A 252 -6.62 -16.67 -1.27
CA GLU A 252 -7.63 -17.50 -1.90
C GLU A 252 -6.98 -18.62 -2.75
N THR A 253 -7.10 -19.85 -2.28
CA THR A 253 -6.67 -21.02 -3.05
C THR A 253 -7.74 -21.39 -4.06
N LYS A 254 -7.56 -20.98 -5.31
CA LYS A 254 -8.42 -21.45 -6.40
C LYS A 254 -8.20 -22.94 -6.62
N VAL A 255 -9.22 -23.74 -6.33
CA VAL A 255 -9.20 -25.17 -6.65
C VAL A 255 -9.73 -25.34 -8.06
N LYS A 256 -8.94 -25.96 -8.95
CA LYS A 256 -9.31 -26.18 -10.34
C LYS A 256 -10.65 -26.90 -10.44
N ASN A 257 -11.49 -26.50 -11.39
CA ASN A 257 -12.82 -27.06 -11.66
C ASN A 257 -13.84 -26.91 -10.52
N ILE A 258 -13.56 -26.09 -9.51
CA ILE A 258 -14.52 -25.79 -8.45
C ILE A 258 -14.85 -24.30 -8.51
N SER A 259 -16.13 -23.96 -8.60
CA SER A 259 -16.63 -22.59 -8.52
C SER A 259 -17.67 -22.47 -7.42
N ARG A 260 -17.90 -21.25 -6.94
CA ARG A 260 -19.02 -20.91 -6.06
C ARG A 260 -19.90 -19.87 -6.75
N ASP A 261 -21.20 -20.03 -6.67
CA ASP A 261 -22.16 -19.03 -7.16
C ASP A 261 -22.39 -17.92 -6.13
N GLY A 262 -23.06 -16.84 -6.52
CA GLY A 262 -23.40 -15.70 -5.65
C GLY A 262 -24.26 -16.06 -4.44
N LEU A 263 -24.98 -17.18 -4.50
CA LEU A 263 -25.72 -17.76 -3.36
C LEU A 263 -24.85 -18.61 -2.43
N GLY A 264 -23.59 -18.86 -2.79
CA GLY A 264 -22.64 -19.66 -2.01
C GLY A 264 -22.58 -21.15 -2.41
N ASP A 265 -23.42 -21.59 -3.35
CA ASP A 265 -23.45 -22.97 -3.82
C ASP A 265 -22.16 -23.37 -4.55
N LYS A 266 -21.64 -24.56 -4.23
CA LYS A 266 -20.37 -25.06 -4.76
C LYS A 266 -20.62 -25.97 -5.97
N TYR A 267 -20.11 -25.56 -7.13
CA TYR A 267 -20.20 -26.33 -8.37
C TYR A 267 -18.86 -26.96 -8.73
N GLY A 268 -18.92 -28.22 -9.18
CA GLY A 268 -17.79 -28.94 -9.78
C GLY A 268 -17.97 -29.05 -11.28
N ARG A 269 -17.04 -28.52 -12.07
CA ARG A 269 -17.06 -28.66 -13.54
C ARG A 269 -16.39 -29.97 -13.95
N VAL A 270 -17.19 -30.90 -14.45
CA VAL A 270 -16.69 -32.13 -15.09
C VAL A 270 -16.47 -31.83 -16.57
N HIS A 271 -15.24 -32.02 -17.05
CA HIS A 271 -14.91 -31.90 -18.47
C HIS A 271 -15.00 -33.27 -19.10
N MET A 272 -16.12 -33.56 -19.77
CA MET A 272 -16.24 -34.79 -20.56
C MET A 272 -15.36 -34.68 -21.81
N GLY A 273 -14.54 -35.71 -22.06
CA GLY A 273 -13.80 -35.81 -23.31
C GLY A 273 -14.73 -36.01 -24.51
N LYS A 274 -14.25 -35.68 -25.70
CA LYS A 274 -14.98 -35.98 -26.95
C LYS A 274 -15.08 -37.50 -27.12
N GLN A 275 -16.29 -38.05 -27.09
CA GLN A 275 -16.52 -39.48 -27.28
C GLN A 275 -16.57 -39.80 -28.78
N ASP A 276 -15.60 -40.57 -29.26
CA ASP A 276 -15.57 -41.05 -30.64
C ASP A 276 -16.31 -42.37 -30.77
N ILE A 277 -17.56 -42.30 -31.24
CA ILE A 277 -18.48 -43.45 -31.37
C ILE A 277 -18.16 -44.28 -32.63
N SER A 278 -17.35 -43.77 -33.56
CA SER A 278 -16.99 -44.50 -34.78
C SER A 278 -16.21 -45.80 -34.51
N LYS A 279 -15.53 -45.86 -33.36
CA LYS A 279 -14.80 -47.04 -32.87
C LYS A 279 -15.73 -48.09 -32.24
N LEU A 280 -16.99 -47.76 -32.00
CA LEU A 280 -17.93 -48.66 -31.34
C LEU A 280 -18.43 -49.71 -32.34
N GLN A 281 -17.80 -50.88 -32.34
CA GLN A 281 -18.30 -52.02 -33.09
C GLN A 281 -19.54 -52.61 -32.39
N THR A 282 -20.70 -52.48 -33.01
CA THR A 282 -21.94 -53.10 -32.51
C THR A 282 -21.91 -54.62 -32.67
N ARG A 283 -22.67 -55.32 -31.82
CA ARG A 283 -22.82 -56.77 -31.91
C ARG A 283 -23.43 -57.13 -33.28
N LYS A 284 -22.68 -57.89 -34.07
CA LYS A 284 -23.12 -58.38 -35.39
C LYS A 284 -24.13 -59.53 -35.24
N VAL A 285 -25.36 -59.20 -34.86
CA VAL A 285 -26.45 -60.17 -34.74
C VAL A 285 -26.86 -60.72 -36.12
N LYS A 286 -27.34 -61.96 -36.15
CA LYS A 286 -27.69 -62.67 -37.40
C LYS A 286 -28.76 -61.94 -38.22
N ALA A 287 -29.69 -61.25 -37.55
CA ALA A 287 -30.77 -60.48 -38.19
C ALA A 287 -30.28 -59.27 -39.01
N LEU A 288 -29.13 -58.68 -38.66
CA LEU A 288 -28.57 -57.50 -39.35
C LEU A 288 -27.58 -57.86 -40.46
N ARG A 289 -27.30 -59.16 -40.67
CA ARG A 289 -26.46 -59.61 -41.78
C ARG A 289 -27.27 -59.51 -43.07
N LYS A 290 -26.79 -58.73 -44.05
CA LYS A 290 -27.33 -58.73 -45.43
C LYS A 290 -27.31 -60.17 -45.94
N ARG A 291 -28.48 -60.74 -46.22
CA ARG A 291 -28.57 -61.96 -47.01
C ARG A 291 -28.28 -61.60 -48.45
N LEU A 292 -27.37 -62.33 -49.09
CA LEU A 292 -27.05 -62.23 -50.51
C LEU A 292 -28.17 -62.82 -51.41
N ASP A 293 -29.44 -62.64 -51.02
CA ASP A 293 -30.57 -62.99 -51.87
C ASP A 293 -30.88 -61.83 -52.83
N SER A 294 -29.90 -61.47 -53.65
CA SER A 294 -30.15 -60.77 -54.90
C SER A 294 -30.64 -61.79 -55.93
N ARG A 295 -31.83 -62.35 -55.72
CA ARG A 295 -32.59 -62.90 -56.85
C ARG A 295 -33.12 -61.70 -57.64
N PRO A 296 -32.71 -61.50 -58.91
CA PRO A 296 -33.23 -60.39 -59.69
C PRO A 296 -34.76 -60.54 -59.79
N ALA A 297 -35.49 -59.48 -59.44
CA ALA A 297 -36.93 -59.41 -59.63
C ALA A 297 -37.24 -59.65 -61.11
N LYS A 298 -38.04 -60.69 -61.41
CA LYS A 298 -38.51 -60.95 -62.78
C LYS A 298 -39.18 -59.69 -63.32
N ARG A 299 -38.75 -59.22 -64.49
CA ARG A 299 -39.36 -58.08 -65.18
C ARG A 299 -40.86 -58.36 -65.40
N PRO A 300 -41.77 -57.45 -65.04
CA PRO A 300 -43.19 -57.60 -65.36
C PRO A 300 -43.38 -57.49 -66.88
N LYS A 301 -44.24 -58.36 -67.45
CA LYS A 301 -44.67 -58.27 -68.84
C LYS A 301 -45.58 -57.05 -69.00
N THR A 302 -45.33 -56.24 -70.03
CA THR A 302 -46.17 -55.14 -70.47
C THR A 302 -47.33 -55.66 -71.32
N GLU A 303 -48.56 -55.36 -70.89
CA GLU A 303 -49.72 -55.05 -71.73
C GLU A 303 -50.38 -53.78 -71.15
#